data_AF-A0A512IIH5-F1
#
_entry.id   AF-A0A512IIH5-F1
#
_cell.length_a   1.000
_cell.length_b   1.000
_cell.length_c   1.000
_cell.angle_alpha   90.00
_cell.angle_beta   90.00
_cell.angle_gamma   90.00
#
_symmetry.space_group_name_H-M   'P 1'
#
loop_
_entity.id
_entity.type
_entity.pdbx_description
1 polymer ?
#
loop_
_entity_poly.entity_id
_entity_poly.type
_entity_poly.pdbx_seq_one_letter_code
_entity_poly.pdbx_strand_id
1 'polypeptide(L)'
;METHPTPLPVAVAVCNDDFMTEYQQPKLQGHKVALSTRVSPEQHRAAVEASHRTGLSMAEYIGALIDRDAGRPNKLDNREEPRLPLANSA
;
A
#
# COMPACT_ATOMS: atom_id res chain seq x y z
N MET A 1 -16.25 -21.03 -33.36
CA MET A 1 -16.76 -19.77 -32.77
C MET A 1 -15.63 -19.19 -31.95
N GLU A 2 -14.82 -18.36 -32.59
CA GLU A 2 -13.64 -17.74 -31.97
C GLU A 2 -14.13 -16.48 -31.23
N THR A 3 -14.13 -16.51 -29.90
CA THR A 3 -14.49 -15.35 -29.08
C THR A 3 -13.23 -14.54 -28.78
N HIS A 4 -13.02 -13.46 -29.53
CA HIS A 4 -11.98 -12.49 -29.22
C HIS A 4 -12.37 -11.68 -27.97
N PRO A 5 -11.50 -11.57 -26.96
CA PRO A 5 -11.78 -10.74 -25.79
C PRO A 5 -11.65 -9.26 -26.16
N THR A 6 -12.75 -8.52 -26.02
CA THR A 6 -12.78 -7.07 -26.21
C THR A 6 -12.01 -6.38 -25.07
N PRO A 7 -10.97 -5.58 -25.34
CA PRO A 7 -10.30 -4.82 -24.30
C PRO A 7 -11.23 -3.70 -23.81
N LEU A 8 -11.62 -3.76 -22.53
CA LEU A 8 -12.36 -2.68 -21.89
C LEU A 8 -11.43 -1.48 -21.67
N PRO A 9 -11.92 -0.24 -21.84
CA PRO A 9 -11.11 0.95 -21.62
C PRO A 9 -10.77 1.06 -20.13
N VAL A 10 -9.48 0.93 -19.80
CA VAL A 10 -8.95 1.31 -18.49
C VAL A 10 -9.13 2.82 -18.36
N ALA A 11 -10.08 3.22 -17.52
CA ALA A 11 -10.22 4.62 -17.11
C ALA A 11 -9.00 4.97 -16.22
N VAL A 12 -7.96 5.53 -16.84
CA VAL A 12 -6.89 6.20 -16.12
C VAL A 12 -7.45 7.51 -15.62
N ALA A 13 -7.67 7.60 -14.31
CA ALA A 13 -7.95 8.88 -13.67
C ALA A 13 -6.69 9.74 -13.74
N VAL A 14 -6.70 10.76 -14.59
CA VAL A 14 -5.69 11.82 -14.60
C VAL A 14 -6.05 12.77 -13.47
N CYS A 15 -5.27 12.76 -12.39
CA CYS A 15 -5.38 13.80 -11.37
C CYS A 15 -4.77 15.08 -11.94
N ASN A 16 -5.58 16.13 -12.12
CA ASN A 16 -5.07 17.45 -12.45
C ASN A 16 -4.24 18.00 -11.28
N ASP A 17 -3.04 18.48 -11.57
CA ASP A 17 -2.01 18.98 -10.65
C ASP A 17 -2.26 20.44 -10.17
N ASP A 18 -3.53 20.89 -10.17
CA ASP A 18 -3.87 22.27 -9.83
C ASP A 18 -4.29 22.37 -8.35
N PHE A 19 -3.39 22.94 -7.56
CA PHE A 19 -3.53 23.41 -6.18
C PHE A 19 -3.71 22.34 -5.09
N MET A 20 -2.60 21.71 -4.71
CA MET A 20 -2.46 21.28 -3.31
C MET A 20 -2.40 22.53 -2.43
N THR A 21 -3.52 22.92 -1.82
CA THR A 21 -3.49 23.72 -0.58
C THR A 21 -2.48 23.10 0.38
N GLU A 22 -1.76 23.93 1.15
CA GLU A 22 -0.77 23.46 2.14
C GLU A 22 -1.33 22.25 2.91
N TYR A 23 -0.59 21.14 2.90
CA TYR A 23 -1.06 19.89 3.47
C TYR A 23 -1.43 20.08 4.94
N GLN A 24 -2.71 19.93 5.24
CA GLN A 24 -3.21 19.90 6.61
C GLN A 24 -3.37 18.45 7.03
N GLN A 25 -2.51 18.00 7.95
CA GLN A 25 -2.56 16.62 8.43
C GLN A 25 -3.93 16.33 9.08
N PRO A 26 -4.65 15.28 8.62
CA PRO A 26 -5.88 14.86 9.29
C PRO A 26 -5.64 14.47 10.75
N LYS A 27 -6.73 14.37 11.51
CA LYS A 27 -6.67 13.92 12.90
C LYS A 27 -5.99 12.54 12.99
N LEU A 28 -5.02 12.45 13.89
CA LEU A 28 -4.34 11.20 14.18
C LEU A 28 -5.23 10.23 14.96
N GLN A 29 -5.11 8.96 14.62
CA GLN A 29 -5.50 7.83 15.45
C GLN A 29 -4.22 7.14 15.93
N GLY A 30 -3.77 7.48 17.13
CA GLY A 30 -2.42 7.16 17.59
C GLY A 30 -1.37 7.92 16.76
N HIS A 31 -0.56 7.21 15.99
CA HIS A 31 0.47 7.77 15.09
C HIS A 31 0.10 7.62 13.60
N LYS A 32 -1.17 7.35 13.27
CA LYS A 32 -1.62 7.09 11.91
C LYS A 32 -2.73 8.04 11.50
N VAL A 33 -2.78 8.37 10.20
CA VAL A 33 -3.92 9.07 9.57
C VAL A 33 -4.68 8.09 8.67
N ALA A 34 -5.99 8.25 8.57
CA ALA A 34 -6.79 7.46 7.64
C ALA A 34 -6.51 7.91 6.20
N LEU A 35 -6.25 6.95 5.31
CA LEU A 35 -6.13 7.16 3.87
C LEU A 35 -7.37 6.57 3.18
N SER A 36 -8.25 7.43 2.67
CA SER A 36 -9.45 7.01 1.94
C SER A 36 -9.16 6.93 0.45
N THR A 37 -9.38 5.77 -0.16
CA THR A 37 -9.19 5.58 -1.61
C THR A 37 -10.14 4.51 -2.16
N ARG A 38 -10.33 4.53 -3.48
CA ARG A 38 -11.03 3.48 -4.23
C ARG A 38 -10.07 2.96 -5.29
N VAL A 39 -10.00 1.64 -5.41
CA VAL A 39 -9.21 0.95 -6.43
C VAL A 39 -10.11 0.00 -7.20
N SER A 40 -9.65 -0.44 -8.37
CA SER A 40 -10.38 -1.46 -9.14
C SER A 40 -10.46 -2.80 -8.36
N PRO A 41 -11.45 -3.66 -8.64
CA PRO A 41 -11.54 -4.98 -8.01
C PRO A 41 -10.28 -5.84 -8.20
N GLU A 42 -9.64 -5.74 -9.36
CA GLU A 42 -8.40 -6.46 -9.67
C GLU A 42 -7.24 -5.98 -8.79
N GLN A 43 -7.05 -4.66 -8.67
CA GLN A 43 -6.04 -4.08 -7.78
C GLN A 43 -6.31 -4.42 -6.32
N HIS A 44 -7.58 -4.40 -5.89
CA HIS A 44 -7.95 -4.81 -4.54
C HIS A 44 -7.55 -6.27 -4.28
N ARG A 45 -7.90 -7.20 -5.18
CA ARG A 45 -7.52 -8.61 -5.05
C ARG A 45 -6.00 -8.79 -5.02
N ALA A 46 -5.29 -8.15 -5.95
CA ALA A 46 -3.84 -8.23 -6.03
C ALA A 46 -3.17 -7.72 -4.75
N ALA A 47 -3.68 -6.62 -4.17
CA ALA A 47 -3.18 -6.08 -2.91
C ALA A 47 -3.42 -7.03 -1.74
N VAL A 48 -4.60 -7.66 -1.65
CA VAL A 48 -4.91 -8.63 -0.58
C VAL A 48 -3.99 -9.84 -0.67
N GLU A 49 -3.82 -10.41 -1.86
CA GLU A 49 -2.94 -11.57 -2.06
C GLU A 49 -1.48 -11.21 -1.78
N ALA A 50 -1.02 -10.03 -2.21
CA ALA A 50 0.34 -9.57 -1.96
C ALA A 50 0.60 -9.34 -0.47
N SER A 51 -0.30 -8.68 0.26
CA SER A 51 -0.14 -8.43 1.70
C SER A 51 -0.03 -9.74 2.48
N HIS A 52 -0.83 -10.76 2.10
CA HIS A 52 -0.74 -12.09 2.69
C HIS A 52 0.60 -12.77 2.41
N ARG A 53 1.10 -12.72 1.15
CA ARG A 53 2.42 -13.29 0.80
C ARG A 53 3.56 -12.65 1.60
N THR A 54 3.47 -11.36 1.87
CA THR A 54 4.50 -10.65 2.66
C THR A 54 4.31 -10.79 4.17
N GLY A 55 3.18 -11.33 4.63
CA GLY A 55 2.83 -11.39 6.05
C GLY A 55 2.57 -10.02 6.67
N LEU A 56 2.20 -9.02 5.86
CA LEU A 56 1.90 -7.67 6.30
C LEU A 56 0.39 -7.48 6.36
N SER A 57 -0.11 -6.68 7.30
CA SER A 57 -1.48 -6.19 7.21
C SER A 57 -1.64 -5.29 5.97
N MET A 58 -2.86 -5.13 5.46
CA MET A 58 -3.13 -4.28 4.28
C MET A 58 -2.59 -2.85 4.47
N ALA A 59 -2.75 -2.28 5.67
CA ALA A 59 -2.24 -0.94 5.98
C ALA A 59 -0.71 -0.87 5.96
N GLU A 60 -0.02 -1.90 6.43
CA GLU A 60 1.45 -1.98 6.38
C GLU A 60 1.96 -2.22 4.95
N TYR A 61 1.26 -3.04 4.17
CA TYR A 61 1.56 -3.26 2.77
C TYR A 61 1.49 -1.96 1.97
N ILE A 62 0.40 -1.19 2.13
CA ILE A 62 0.24 0.13 1.49
C ILE A 62 1.32 1.10 1.97
N GLY A 63 1.57 1.19 3.27
CA GLY A 63 2.64 2.04 3.80
C GLY A 63 4.01 1.71 3.21
N ALA A 64 4.32 0.42 3.10
CA ALA A 64 5.59 -0.02 2.52
C ALA A 64 5.69 0.25 1.00
N LEU A 65 4.58 0.20 0.26
CA LEU A 65 4.56 0.65 -1.15
C LEU A 65 4.82 2.15 -1.28
N ILE A 66 4.23 2.97 -0.40
CA ILE A 66 4.45 4.43 -0.38
C ILE A 66 5.92 4.74 -0.07
N ASP A 67 6.50 4.09 0.94
CA ASP A 67 7.91 4.31 1.28
C ASP A 67 8.84 3.79 0.17
N ARG A 68 8.50 2.65 -0.46
CA ARG A 68 9.26 2.13 -1.62
C ARG A 68 9.25 3.09 -2.80
N ASP A 69 8.09 3.64 -3.15
CA ASP A 69 7.94 4.63 -4.23
C ASP A 69 8.73 5.91 -3.94
N ALA A 70 8.73 6.35 -2.68
CA ALA A 70 9.51 7.49 -2.23
C ALA A 70 11.02 7.22 -2.04
N GLY A 71 11.52 6.03 -2.41
CA GLY A 71 12.93 5.64 -2.25
C GLY A 71 13.39 5.50 -0.80
N ARG A 72 12.45 5.30 0.14
CA ARG A 72 12.73 5.13 1.57
C ARG A 72 12.83 3.65 1.97
N PRO A 73 13.53 3.35 3.09
CA PRO A 73 13.50 2.02 3.68
C PRO A 73 12.06 1.58 3.96
N ASN A 74 11.70 0.35 3.56
CA ASN A 74 10.34 -0.15 3.66
C ASN A 74 10.31 -1.63 4.06
N LYS A 75 9.15 -2.10 4.53
CA LYS A 75 8.96 -3.48 5.03
C LYS A 75 8.91 -4.56 3.94
N LEU A 76 8.78 -4.20 2.67
CA LEU A 76 8.77 -5.16 1.56
C LEU A 76 10.20 -5.57 1.20
N ASP A 77 11.10 -4.59 1.13
CA ASP A 77 12.48 -4.80 0.67
C ASP A 77 13.44 -5.03 1.86
N ASN A 78 13.18 -4.39 3.01
CA ASN A 78 13.98 -4.52 4.23
C ASN A 78 13.20 -5.29 5.29
N ARG A 79 12.90 -6.56 5.02
CA ARG A 79 12.20 -7.41 5.98
C ARG A 79 13.14 -7.68 7.16
N GLU A 80 13.05 -6.85 8.19
CA GLU A 80 13.70 -7.16 9.47
C GLU A 80 13.13 -8.50 9.95
N GLU A 81 14.00 -9.50 10.10
CA GLU A 81 13.62 -10.70 10.81
C GLU A 81 13.15 -10.29 12.21
N PRO A 82 12.02 -10.82 12.71
CA PRO A 82 11.60 -10.53 14.07
C PRO A 82 12.73 -10.99 14.99
N ARG A 83 13.48 -10.02 15.52
CA ARG A 83 14.48 -10.26 16.55
C ARG A 83 13.69 -10.71 17.78
N LEU A 84 13.60 -12.03 17.95
CA LEU A 84 13.16 -12.62 19.21
C LEU A 84 13.99 -11.93 20.30
N PRO A 85 13.37 -11.43 21.39
CA PRO A 85 14.14 -10.93 22.51
C PRO A 85 15.07 -12.07 22.92
N LEU A 86 16.39 -11.89 22.76
CA LEU A 86 17.36 -12.83 23.31
C LEU A 86 17.00 -12.98 24.78
N ALA A 87 16.71 -14.22 25.18
CA ALA A 87 16.34 -14.56 26.54
C ALA A 87 17.52 -14.24 27.46
N ASN A 88 17.61 -12.99 27.91
CA ASN A 88 18.46 -12.59 29.01
C ASN A 88 17.73 -12.98 30.29
N SER A 89 17.83 -14.26 30.63
CA SER A 89 17.61 -14.76 31.98
C SER A 89 18.72 -15.75 32.27
N ALA A 90 19.89 -15.20 32.56
CA ALA A 90 21.00 -15.85 33.24
C ALA A 90 20.96 -15.46 34.72
#